data_AF-A0A1D8MQY4-F1
#
_entry.id   AF-A0A1D8MQY4-F1
#
_cell.length_a   1.000
_cell.length_b   1.000
_cell.length_c   1.000
_cell.angle_alpha   90.00
_cell.angle_beta   90.00
_cell.angle_gamma   90.00
#
_symmetry.space_group_name_H-M   'P 1'
#
loop_
_entity.id
_entity.type
_entity.pdbx_description
1 polymer ?
#
loop_
_entity_poly.entity_id
_entity_poly.type
_entity_poly.pdbx_seq_one_letter_code
_entity_poly.pdbx_strand_id
1 'polypeptide(L)' 'MDKHHVERFLEFLTIGVLMGVIEDLIAVKLATGETIDLRMIGVVLLVAIPFAAFSELIVDHDDFRFPEKIANRISSD' A
#
# COMPACT_ATOMS: atom_id res chain seq x y z
N MET A 1 -11.80 -14.73 12.00
CA MET A 1 -11.29 -13.36 11.89
C MET A 1 -12.04 -12.53 12.90
N ASP A 2 -11.37 -12.10 13.96
CA ASP A 2 -11.97 -11.22 14.96
C ASP A 2 -12.36 -9.89 14.29
N LYS A 3 -13.50 -9.30 14.69
CA LYS A 3 -14.05 -8.09 14.05
C LYS A 3 -13.04 -6.94 13.94
N HIS A 4 -12.16 -6.82 14.93
CA HIS A 4 -11.10 -5.80 14.96
C HIS A 4 -10.04 -5.96 13.87
N HIS A 5 -9.70 -7.19 13.46
CA HIS A 5 -8.70 -7.40 12.40
C HIS A 5 -9.25 -7.05 11.03
N VAL A 6 -10.54 -7.31 10.80
CA VAL A 6 -11.20 -6.97 9.53
C VAL A 6 -11.32 -5.45 9.37
N GLU A 7 -11.66 -4.75 10.45
CA GLU A 7 -11.80 -3.30 10.45
C GLU A 7 -10.46 -2.61 10.17
N ARG A 8 -9.40 -3.05 10.84
CA ARG A 8 -8.03 -2.55 10.62
C ARG A 8 -7.53 -2.84 9.20
N PHE A 9 -7.72 -4.07 8.72
CA PHE A 9 -7.37 -4.46 7.35
C PHE A 9 -8.10 -3.59 6.32
N LEU A 10 -9.40 -3.35 6.50
CA LEU A 10 -10.19 -2.51 5.60
C LEU A 10 -9.75 -1.03 5.65
N GLU A 11 -9.38 -0.52 6.81
CA GLU A 11 -8.86 0.84 6.96
C GLU A 11 -7.54 1.01 6.17
N PHE A 12 -6.57 0.12 6.38
CA PHE A 12 -5.30 0.18 5.67
C PHE A 12 -5.43 -0.12 4.19
N LEU A 13 -6.30 -1.07 3.79
CA LEU A 13 -6.60 -1.32 2.39
C LEU A 13 -7.19 -0.06 1.73
N THR A 14 -8.13 0.61 2.40
CA THR A 14 -8.76 1.82 1.87
C THR A 14 -7.71 2.93 1.72
N ILE A 15 -6.90 3.18 2.74
CA ILE A 15 -5.84 4.20 2.69
C ILE A 15 -4.80 3.85 1.62
N GLY A 16 -4.38 2.58 1.54
CA GLY A 16 -3.40 2.09 0.57
C GLY A 16 -3.87 2.25 -0.86
N VAL A 17 -5.12 1.89 -1.17
CA VAL A 17 -5.69 2.11 -2.50
C VAL A 17 -5.79 3.61 -2.81
N LEU A 18 -6.26 4.42 -1.87
CA LEU A 18 -6.46 5.84 -2.08
C LEU A 18 -5.13 6.57 -2.33
N MET A 19 -4.12 6.28 -1.51
CA MET A 19 -2.77 6.79 -1.67
C MET A 19 -2.11 6.30 -2.96
N GLY A 20 -2.19 4.99 -3.26
CA GLY A 20 -1.61 4.40 -4.47
C GLY A 20 -2.20 4.98 -5.75
N VAL A 21 -3.52 5.17 -5.79
CA VAL A 21 -4.19 5.80 -6.93
C VAL A 21 -3.74 7.25 -7.12
N ILE A 22 -3.65 8.04 -6.03
CA ILE A 22 -3.20 9.43 -6.12
C ILE A 22 -1.75 9.49 -6.62
N GLU A 23 -0.87 8.67 -6.06
CA GLU A 23 0.55 8.59 -6.44
C GLU A 23 0.70 8.24 -7.92
N ASP A 24 0.05 7.17 -8.38
CA ASP A 24 0.12 6.70 -9.75
C ASP A 24 -0.38 7.76 -10.74
N LEU A 25 -1.49 8.43 -10.42
CA LEU A 25 -2.03 9.49 -11.28
C LEU A 25 -1.09 10.70 -11.36
N ILE A 26 -0.46 11.08 -10.25
CA ILE A 26 0.56 12.14 -10.23
C ILE A 26 1.77 11.70 -11.06
N ALA A 27 2.26 10.47 -10.86
CA ALA A 27 3.41 9.93 -11.55
C ALA A 27 3.17 9.89 -13.07
N VAL A 28 2.02 9.36 -13.51
CA VAL A 28 1.66 9.34 -14.93
C VAL A 28 1.55 10.75 -15.49
N LYS A 29 0.89 11.67 -14.78
CA LYS A 29 0.74 13.06 -15.23
C LYS A 29 2.09 13.77 -15.39
N LEU A 30 2.98 13.63 -14.42
CA LEU A 30 4.29 14.27 -14.42
C LEU A 30 5.26 13.63 -15.41
N ALA A 31 5.20 12.29 -15.57
CA ALA A 31 6.11 11.57 -16.45
C ALA A 31 5.73 11.66 -17.93
N THR A 32 4.43 11.71 -18.24
CA THR A 32 3.93 11.64 -19.63
C THR A 32 3.37 12.97 -20.15
N GLY A 33 2.93 13.86 -19.26
CA GLY A 33 2.23 15.09 -19.63
C GLY A 33 0.77 14.91 -20.07
N GLU A 34 0.31 13.66 -20.28
CA GLU A 34 -1.03 13.32 -20.76
C GLU A 34 -2.15 13.80 -19.82
N THR A 35 -3.35 14.02 -20.36
CA THR A 35 -4.52 14.33 -19.52
C THR A 35 -5.07 13.06 -18.88
N ILE A 36 -5.43 13.16 -17.59
CA ILE A 36 -6.05 12.05 -16.87
C ILE A 36 -7.47 11.89 -17.40
N ASP A 37 -7.75 10.74 -18.01
CA ASP A 37 -9.09 10.35 -18.44
C ASP A 37 -9.69 9.26 -17.53
N LEU A 38 -10.99 9.01 -17.68
CA LEU A 38 -11.70 7.99 -16.89
C LEU A 38 -11.15 6.57 -17.10
N ARG A 39 -10.56 6.29 -18.28
CA ARG A 39 -9.97 5.00 -18.58
C ARG A 39 -8.69 4.80 -17.77
N MET A 40 -7.83 5.81 -17.68
CA MET A 40 -6.62 5.82 -16.87
C MET A 40 -6.96 5.61 -15.40
N ILE A 41 -7.94 6.36 -14.87
CA ILE A 41 -8.39 6.19 -13.48
C ILE A 41 -8.86 4.75 -13.23
N GLY A 42 -9.63 4.17 -14.15
CA GLY A 42 -10.08 2.78 -14.05
C GLY A 42 -8.94 1.76 -14.07
N VAL A 43 -7.92 1.96 -14.91
CA VAL A 43 -6.74 1.11 -14.97
C VAL A 43 -5.93 1.22 -13.68
N VAL A 44 -5.66 2.43 -13.21
CA VAL A 44 -4.91 2.67 -11.97
C VAL A 44 -5.63 2.05 -10.78
N LEU A 45 -6.95 2.22 -10.66
CA LEU A 45 -7.75 1.58 -9.59
C LEU A 45 -7.65 0.04 -9.63
N LEU A 46 -7.79 -0.56 -10.82
CA LEU A 46 -7.70 -2.01 -10.98
C LEU A 46 -6.33 -2.57 -10.59
N VAL A 47 -5.27 -1.80 -10.77
CA VAL A 47 -3.91 -2.16 -10.36
C VAL A 47 -3.71 -1.89 -8.87
N ALA A 48 -4.10 -0.73 -8.35
CA ALA A 48 -3.89 -0.35 -6.97
C ALA A 48 -4.56 -1.31 -5.96
N ILE A 49 -5.75 -1.84 -6.27
CA ILE A 49 -6.49 -2.75 -5.38
C ILE A 49 -5.71 -4.04 -5.03
N PRO A 50 -5.25 -4.86 -6.00
CA PRO A 50 -4.48 -6.06 -5.67
C PRO A 50 -3.14 -5.75 -4.99
N PHE A 51 -2.47 -4.64 -5.35
CA PHE A 51 -1.22 -4.24 -4.70
C PHE A 51 -1.43 -3.78 -3.25
N ALA A 52 -2.48 -3.01 -2.97
CA ALA A 52 -2.82 -2.58 -1.61
C ALA A 52 -3.26 -3.76 -0.73
N ALA A 53 -4.04 -4.70 -1.30
CA ALA A 53 -4.40 -5.93 -0.59
C ALA A 53 -3.18 -6.81 -0.29
N PHE A 54 -2.26 -6.93 -1.27
CA PHE A 54 -1.04 -7.70 -1.10
C PHE A 54 -0.09 -7.04 -0.09
N SER A 55 0.08 -5.72 -0.12
CA SER A 55 0.90 -4.99 0.84
C SER A 55 0.36 -5.16 2.25
N GLU A 56 -0.95 -5.06 2.44
CA GLU A 56 -1.55 -5.26 3.77
C GLU A 56 -1.38 -6.71 4.25
N LEU A 57 -1.67 -7.71 3.41
CA LEU A 57 -1.51 -9.12 3.77
C LEU A 57 -0.06 -9.50 4.13
N ILE A 58 0.94 -8.84 3.53
CA ILE A 58 2.36 -9.09 3.81
C ILE A 58 2.85 -8.28 5.01
N VAL A 59 2.49 -7.00 5.09
CA VAL A 59 3.00 -6.08 6.11
C VAL A 59 2.31 -6.32 7.46
N ASP A 60 1.03 -6.73 7.47
CA ASP A 60 0.30 -7.07 8.70
C ASP A 60 0.66 -8.45 9.26
N HIS A 61 1.43 -9.25 8.52
CA HIS A 61 2.04 -10.47 9.07
C HIS A 61 3.20 -10.07 10.00
N ASP A 62 3.11 -10.42 11.29
CA ASP A 62 4.05 -10.15 12.40
C ASP A 62 5.56 -10.42 12.13
N ASP A 63 5.92 -10.98 10.98
CA ASP A 63 7.30 -11.28 10.57
C ASP A 63 8.10 -10.07 10.09
N PHE A 64 7.46 -8.93 9.82
CA PHE A 64 8.17 -7.68 9.46
C PHE A 64 8.74 -6.91 10.68
N ARG A 65 9.12 -7.60 11.77
CA ARG A 65 10.01 -7.06 12.83
C ARG A 65 11.47 -6.94 12.39
N PHE A 66 11.73 -6.77 11.10
CA PHE A 66 13.09 -6.61 10.55
C PHE A 66 13.88 -5.47 11.23
N PRO A 67 13.28 -4.31 11.56
CA PRO A 67 13.99 -3.25 12.28
C PRO A 67 14.40 -3.65 13.70
N GLU A 68 13.54 -4.41 14.40
CA GLU A 68 13.76 -4.83 15.80
C GLU A 68 14.86 -5.90 15.91
N LYS A 69 14.93 -6.83 14.93
CA LYS A 69 16.01 -7.81 14.84
C LYS A 69 17.38 -7.17 14.53
N ILE A 70 17.42 -6.08 13.75
CA ILE A 70 18.67 -5.36 13.44
C ILE A 70 19.09 -4.48 14.63
N ALA A 71 18.16 -3.74 15.24
CA ALA A 71 18.44 -2.85 16.36
C ALA A 71 19.02 -3.60 17.58
N ASN A 72 18.47 -4.78 17.91
CA ASN A 72 18.99 -5.60 19.01
C ASN A 72 20.41 -6.16 18.74
N ARG A 73 20.77 -6.34 17.47
CA ARG A 73 22.11 -6.82 17.07
C ARG A 73 23.17 -5.73 17.17
N ILE A 74 22.79 -4.47 16.91
CA ILE A 74 23.70 -3.30 16.98
C ILE A 74 23.86 -2.81 18.42
N SER A 75 22.85 -2.96 19.28
CA SER A 75 22.93 -2.54 20.68
C SER A 75 23.62 -3.56 21.62
N SER A 76 24.01 -4.72 21.09
CA SER A 76 24.69 -5.79 21.85
C SER A 76 26.20 -5.89 21.58
N ASP A 77 26.75 -5.00 20.74
CA ASP A 77 28.19 -4.76 20.52
C ASP A 77 28.59 -3.39 21.13
#